data_AF-A0A949LXV3-F1
#
_entry.id   AF-A0A949LXV3-F1
#
_cell.length_a   1.000
_cell.length_b   1.000
_cell.length_c   1.000
_cell.angle_alpha   90.00
_cell.angle_beta   90.00
_cell.angle_gamma   90.00
#
_symmetry.space_group_name_H-M   'P 1'
#
loop_
_entity.id
_entity.type
_entity.pdbx_description
1 polymer ?
#
loop_
_entity_poly.entity_id
_entity_poly.type
_entity_poly.pdbx_seq_one_letter_code
_entity_poly.pdbx_strand_id
1 'polypeptide(L)'
;MRTPLSAPASARAIGLCCWLEQQMFMALGGRVVDLEDPEVKLTMLEVAEHAAWRTQRWYELLPTAPPGADVLVAAPPSVEALLTEIVDVLGTAPSAEVVLLAEALLILIDVLTGDLADRSAPLAGASVRRICGFARTDIAADLERIRDLTEADGGPPAGSADAGSALEPGSVLGRLRALSAEDLLALI
;
A
#
# COMPACT_ATOMS: atom_id res chain seq x y z
N MET A 1 -14.08 -14.22 15.93
CA MET A 1 -12.60 -14.18 16.01
C MET A 1 -12.05 -15.05 14.90
N ARG A 2 -11.18 -14.51 14.04
CA ARG A 2 -10.47 -15.29 13.01
C ARG A 2 -9.42 -16.19 13.67
N THR A 3 -9.07 -17.30 13.02
CA THR A 3 -8.04 -18.22 13.51
C THR A 3 -6.69 -17.52 13.58
N PRO A 4 -5.99 -17.54 14.73
CA PRO A 4 -4.69 -16.91 14.86
C PRO A 4 -3.67 -17.49 13.88
N LEU A 5 -2.78 -16.63 13.37
CA LEU A 5 -1.67 -17.05 12.52
C LEU A 5 -0.64 -17.85 13.32
N SER A 6 -0.01 -18.83 12.67
CA SER A 6 1.22 -19.44 13.20
C SER A 6 2.37 -18.45 13.11
N ALA A 7 3.41 -18.59 13.94
CA ALA A 7 4.55 -17.68 13.93
C ALA A 7 5.22 -17.53 12.53
N PRO A 8 5.46 -18.60 11.75
CA PRO A 8 5.98 -18.46 10.39
C PRO A 8 5.03 -17.72 9.45
N ALA A 9 3.71 -17.90 9.62
CA ALA A 9 2.73 -17.21 8.79
C ALA A 9 2.62 -15.71 9.15
N SER A 10 2.70 -15.37 10.45
CA SER A 10 2.80 -13.97 10.90
C SER A 10 4.06 -13.29 10.36
N ALA A 11 5.22 -13.97 10.40
CA ALA A 11 6.47 -13.42 9.90
C ALA A 11 6.41 -13.12 8.39
N ARG A 12 5.80 -14.01 7.60
CA ARG A 12 5.56 -13.76 6.16
C ARG A 12 4.60 -12.60 5.91
N ALA A 13 3.50 -12.51 6.67
CA ALA A 13 2.56 -11.40 6.54
C ALA A 13 3.22 -10.05 6.88
N ILE A 14 4.01 -9.98 7.96
CA ILE A 14 4.80 -8.78 8.31
C ILE A 14 5.81 -8.45 7.20
N GLY A 15 6.50 -9.46 6.67
CA GLY A 15 7.46 -9.30 5.58
C GLY A 15 6.80 -8.74 4.31
N LEU A 16 5.59 -9.18 3.99
CA LEU A 16 4.81 -8.62 2.90
C LEU A 16 4.37 -7.17 3.16
N CYS A 17 3.89 -6.83 4.37
CA CYS A 17 3.62 -5.43 4.72
C CYS A 17 4.88 -4.57 4.52
N CYS A 18 6.03 -5.04 5.01
CA CYS A 18 7.31 -4.36 4.84
C CYS A 18 7.64 -4.12 3.37
N TRP A 19 7.49 -5.16 2.53
CA TRP A 19 7.78 -5.09 1.11
C TRP A 19 6.83 -4.13 0.37
N LEU A 20 5.52 -4.18 0.64
CA LEU A 20 4.54 -3.27 0.02
C LEU A 20 4.83 -1.80 0.33
N GLU A 21 5.17 -1.50 1.59
CA GLU A 21 5.51 -0.14 2.02
C GLU A 21 6.81 0.34 1.36
N GLN A 22 7.78 -0.56 1.13
CA GLN A 22 8.98 -0.24 0.34
C GLN A 22 8.63 0.09 -1.11
N GLN A 23 7.75 -0.70 -1.74
CA GLN A 23 7.30 -0.41 -3.10
C GLN A 23 6.61 0.95 -3.18
N MET A 24 5.74 1.25 -2.20
CA MET A 24 5.05 2.53 -2.11
C MET A 24 6.03 3.71 -1.95
N PHE A 25 7.00 3.59 -1.05
CA PHE A 25 8.04 4.61 -0.87
C PHE A 25 8.84 4.84 -2.15
N MET A 26 9.28 3.77 -2.82
CA MET A 26 10.06 3.89 -4.06
C MET A 26 9.23 4.49 -5.20
N ALA A 27 7.99 4.01 -5.37
CA ALA A 27 7.10 4.47 -6.43
C ALA A 27 6.74 5.95 -6.27
N LEU A 28 6.36 6.39 -5.06
CA LEU A 28 5.99 7.79 -4.83
C LEU A 28 7.22 8.70 -4.73
N GLY A 29 8.24 8.30 -3.98
CA GLY A 29 9.47 9.06 -3.79
C GLY A 29 10.25 9.27 -5.10
N GLY A 30 10.20 8.30 -6.02
CA GLY A 30 10.81 8.43 -7.35
C GLY A 30 10.07 9.41 -8.27
N ARG A 31 8.78 9.66 -8.03
CA ARG A 31 7.91 10.46 -8.91
C ARG A 31 7.62 11.86 -8.39
N VAL A 32 7.77 12.08 -7.09
CA VAL A 32 7.43 13.37 -6.45
C VAL A 32 8.17 14.56 -7.07
N VAL A 33 9.37 14.35 -7.60
CA VAL A 33 10.18 15.39 -8.26
C VAL A 33 9.57 15.88 -9.57
N ASP A 34 8.82 15.01 -10.27
CA ASP A 34 8.23 15.27 -11.59
C ASP A 34 6.82 15.87 -11.51
N LEU A 35 6.20 15.90 -10.33
CA LEU A 35 4.85 16.44 -10.16
C LEU A 35 4.85 17.97 -10.34
N GLU A 36 3.93 18.50 -11.13
CA GLU A 36 3.84 19.95 -11.35
C GLU A 36 3.02 20.65 -10.26
N ASP A 37 1.93 20.03 -9.83
CA ASP A 37 1.04 20.56 -8.81
C ASP A 37 1.71 20.52 -7.43
N PRO A 38 1.91 21.67 -6.75
CA PRO A 38 2.56 21.73 -5.45
C PRO A 38 1.82 20.98 -4.33
N GLU A 39 0.49 20.98 -4.35
CA GLU A 39 -0.33 20.36 -3.31
C GLU A 39 -0.29 18.83 -3.43
N VAL A 40 -0.44 18.32 -4.66
CA VAL A 40 -0.26 16.90 -4.95
C VAL A 40 1.15 16.47 -4.60
N LYS A 41 2.17 17.28 -4.95
CA LYS A 41 3.57 17.00 -4.64
C LYS A 41 3.82 16.86 -3.15
N LEU A 42 3.37 17.82 -2.34
CA LEU A 42 3.55 17.79 -0.89
C LEU A 42 2.82 16.60 -0.26
N THR A 43 1.61 16.31 -0.71
CA THR A 43 0.84 15.15 -0.22
C THR A 43 1.55 13.84 -0.55
N MET A 44 2.02 13.66 -1.78
CA MET A 44 2.75 12.44 -2.17
C MET A 44 4.08 12.29 -1.42
N LEU A 45 4.77 13.41 -1.11
CA LEU A 45 5.97 13.39 -0.28
C LEU A 45 5.67 12.87 1.13
N GLU A 46 4.66 13.43 1.80
CA GLU A 46 4.27 13.04 3.15
C GLU A 46 3.86 11.57 3.21
N VAL A 47 3.05 11.12 2.25
CA VAL A 47 2.63 9.72 2.14
C VAL A 47 3.83 8.79 1.94
N ALA A 48 4.81 9.18 1.11
CA ALA A 48 6.05 8.42 0.93
C ALA A 48 6.88 8.36 2.21
N GLU A 49 6.99 9.46 2.95
CA GLU A 49 7.69 9.51 4.24
C GLU A 49 7.02 8.59 5.28
N HIS A 50 5.69 8.59 5.35
CA HIS A 50 4.94 7.67 6.21
C HIS A 50 5.20 6.20 5.82
N ALA A 51 5.20 5.88 4.52
CA ALA A 51 5.51 4.53 4.04
C ALA A 51 6.93 4.10 4.45
N ALA A 52 7.93 4.97 4.29
CA ALA A 52 9.31 4.70 4.73
C ALA A 52 9.40 4.43 6.24
N TRP A 53 8.70 5.23 7.05
CA TRP A 53 8.65 5.01 8.48
C TRP A 53 7.99 3.67 8.82
N ARG A 54 6.85 3.34 8.20
CA ARG A 54 6.15 2.06 8.42
C ARG A 54 6.99 0.87 7.98
N THR A 55 7.68 0.94 6.84
CA THR A 55 8.67 -0.06 6.41
C THR A 55 9.66 -0.37 7.52
N GLN A 56 10.26 0.67 8.12
CA GLN A 56 11.21 0.46 9.21
C GLN A 56 10.57 -0.27 10.40
N ARG A 57 9.35 0.13 10.79
CA ARG A 57 8.63 -0.52 11.92
C ARG A 57 8.28 -1.97 11.62
N TRP A 58 7.90 -2.30 10.39
CA TRP A 58 7.65 -3.68 9.98
C TRP A 58 8.91 -4.52 10.03
N TYR A 59 10.01 -4.00 9.51
CA TYR A 59 11.30 -4.69 9.48
C TYR A 59 11.81 -5.01 10.89
N GLU A 60 11.65 -4.07 11.84
CA GLU A 60 12.03 -4.27 13.26
C GLU A 60 11.25 -5.41 13.95
N LEU A 61 10.10 -5.82 13.43
CA LEU A 61 9.32 -6.95 13.96
C LEU A 61 9.74 -8.31 13.39
N LEU A 62 10.59 -8.34 12.36
CA LEU A 62 10.99 -9.57 11.70
C LEU A 62 12.08 -10.32 12.50
N PRO A 63 12.14 -11.66 12.40
CA PRO A 63 13.21 -12.45 13.00
C PRO A 63 14.60 -12.02 12.49
N THR A 64 15.54 -11.81 13.42
CA THR A 64 16.94 -11.48 13.09
C THR A 64 17.84 -12.71 13.02
N ALA A 65 17.38 -13.86 13.53
CA ALA A 65 18.10 -15.12 13.43
C ALA A 65 18.05 -15.68 12.00
N PRO A 66 19.07 -16.44 11.56
CA PRO A 66 19.10 -17.06 10.23
C PRO A 66 17.80 -17.82 9.89
N PRO A 67 17.27 -17.71 8.66
CA PRO A 67 17.87 -17.06 7.48
C PRO A 67 17.83 -15.52 7.47
N GLY A 68 17.26 -14.87 8.49
CA GLY A 68 17.21 -13.41 8.64
C GLY A 68 15.93 -12.78 8.09
N ALA A 69 15.77 -11.48 8.34
CA ALA A 69 14.60 -10.72 7.93
C ALA A 69 14.49 -10.58 6.39
N ASP A 70 15.62 -10.44 5.70
CA ASP A 70 15.66 -10.15 4.27
C ASP A 70 14.96 -11.22 3.41
N VAL A 71 15.03 -12.49 3.81
CA VAL A 71 14.34 -13.56 3.07
C VAL A 71 12.82 -13.57 3.27
N LEU A 72 12.33 -12.83 4.26
CA LEU A 72 10.90 -12.68 4.56
C LEU A 72 10.32 -11.43 3.92
N VAL A 73 11.14 -10.41 3.64
CA VAL A 73 10.74 -9.19 2.92
C VAL A 73 10.72 -9.48 1.42
N ALA A 74 9.78 -10.32 1.02
CA ALA A 74 9.56 -10.69 -0.37
C ALA A 74 8.07 -10.84 -0.63
N ALA A 75 7.63 -10.39 -1.80
CA ALA A 75 6.29 -10.68 -2.30
C ALA A 75 6.19 -12.11 -2.84
N PRO A 76 5.03 -12.77 -2.70
CA PRO A 76 4.67 -13.86 -3.58
C PRO A 76 4.71 -13.41 -5.05
N PRO A 77 5.11 -14.27 -6.01
CA PRO A 77 5.19 -13.91 -7.42
C PRO A 77 3.89 -13.32 -8.01
N SER A 78 2.73 -13.74 -7.50
CA SER A 78 1.41 -13.20 -7.85
C SER A 78 1.27 -11.72 -7.48
N VAL A 79 1.72 -11.35 -6.29
CA VAL A 79 1.66 -9.96 -5.79
C VAL A 79 2.70 -9.10 -6.51
N GLU A 80 3.90 -9.64 -6.75
CA GLU A 80 4.95 -8.96 -7.51
C GLU A 80 4.51 -8.66 -8.95
N ALA A 81 3.89 -9.63 -9.63
CA ALA A 81 3.36 -9.45 -10.98
C ALA A 81 2.26 -8.38 -11.04
N LEU A 82 1.33 -8.40 -10.07
CA LEU A 82 0.28 -7.38 -9.97
C LEU A 82 0.87 -5.98 -9.77
N LEU A 83 1.86 -5.83 -8.90
CA LEU A 83 2.50 -4.53 -8.66
C LEU A 83 3.38 -4.06 -9.79
N THR A 84 4.03 -4.97 -10.50
CA THR A 84 4.74 -4.63 -11.73
C THR A 84 3.76 -4.11 -12.78
N GLU A 85 2.61 -4.77 -12.96
CA GLU A 85 1.56 -4.31 -13.88
C GLU A 85 1.03 -2.92 -13.48
N ILE A 86 0.82 -2.68 -12.18
CA ILE A 86 0.44 -1.36 -11.64
C ILE A 86 1.52 -0.33 -11.97
N VAL A 87 2.77 -0.58 -11.60
CA VAL A 87 3.87 0.36 -11.78
C VAL A 87 4.18 0.61 -13.25
N ASP A 88 4.13 -0.40 -14.12
CA ASP A 88 4.41 -0.26 -15.55
C ASP A 88 3.37 0.60 -16.26
N VAL A 89 2.08 0.41 -15.95
CA VAL A 89 1.00 1.26 -16.47
C VAL A 89 1.19 2.72 -16.03
N LEU A 90 1.73 2.92 -14.83
CA LEU A 90 1.83 4.24 -14.18
C LEU A 90 3.19 4.93 -14.36
N GLY A 91 4.22 4.21 -14.78
CA GLY A 91 5.56 4.76 -15.05
C GLY A 91 5.56 5.76 -16.20
N THR A 92 4.56 5.69 -17.07
CA THR A 92 4.33 6.64 -18.17
C THR A 92 3.29 7.71 -17.85
N ALA A 93 2.74 7.71 -16.63
CA ALA A 93 1.49 8.38 -16.36
C ALA A 93 1.61 9.84 -15.87
N PRO A 94 0.61 10.69 -16.17
CA PRO A 94 0.47 12.04 -15.60
C PRO A 94 0.24 12.03 -14.08
N SER A 95 0.37 13.20 -13.44
CA SER A 95 0.21 13.41 -11.99
C SER A 95 -1.07 12.82 -11.40
N ALA A 96 -2.18 12.87 -12.15
CA ALA A 96 -3.48 12.33 -11.73
C ALA A 96 -3.43 10.83 -11.41
N GLU A 97 -2.65 10.06 -12.15
CA GLU A 97 -2.57 8.62 -11.98
C GLU A 97 -1.65 8.24 -10.82
N VAL A 98 -0.72 9.12 -10.43
CA VAL A 98 0.10 8.96 -9.21
C VAL A 98 -0.77 9.03 -7.95
N VAL A 99 -1.79 9.90 -7.94
CA VAL A 99 -2.76 9.99 -6.84
C VAL A 99 -3.55 8.68 -6.72
N LEU A 100 -3.99 8.12 -7.84
CA LEU A 100 -4.69 6.84 -7.88
C LEU A 100 -3.81 5.67 -7.45
N LEU A 101 -2.51 5.70 -7.78
CA LEU A 101 -1.53 4.72 -7.30
C LEU A 101 -1.43 4.73 -5.78
N ALA A 102 -1.23 5.91 -5.21
CA ALA A 102 -1.10 6.07 -3.78
C ALA A 102 -2.36 5.54 -3.08
N GLU A 103 -3.54 5.86 -3.59
CA GLU A 103 -4.81 5.35 -3.05
C GLU A 103 -4.88 3.81 -3.11
N ALA A 104 -4.59 3.21 -4.27
CA ALA A 104 -4.69 1.77 -4.45
C ALA A 104 -3.71 0.99 -3.55
N LEU A 105 -2.47 1.48 -3.41
CA LEU A 105 -1.47 0.91 -2.52
C LEU A 105 -1.89 1.02 -1.05
N LEU A 106 -2.39 2.18 -0.63
CA LEU A 106 -2.87 2.40 0.73
C LEU A 106 -4.03 1.46 1.08
N ILE A 107 -4.98 1.25 0.16
CA ILE A 107 -6.08 0.31 0.35
C ILE A 107 -5.54 -1.12 0.53
N LEU A 108 -4.62 -1.55 -0.32
CA LEU A 108 -4.00 -2.87 -0.23
C LEU A 108 -3.29 -3.07 1.12
N ILE A 109 -2.52 -2.06 1.55
CA ILE A 109 -1.81 -2.09 2.82
C ILE A 109 -2.78 -2.10 4.00
N ASP A 110 -3.88 -1.32 3.98
CA ASP A 110 -4.90 -1.34 5.05
C ASP A 110 -5.55 -2.71 5.19
N VAL A 111 -5.91 -3.34 4.07
CA VAL A 111 -6.51 -4.68 4.05
C VAL A 111 -5.58 -5.71 4.68
N LEU A 112 -4.31 -5.74 4.25
CA LEU A 112 -3.32 -6.68 4.77
C LEU A 112 -3.05 -6.43 6.26
N THR A 113 -2.90 -5.17 6.64
CA THR A 113 -2.64 -4.76 8.02
C THR A 113 -3.82 -5.10 8.93
N GLY A 114 -5.05 -4.97 8.43
CA GLY A 114 -6.28 -5.38 9.09
C GLY A 114 -6.33 -6.89 9.35
N ASP A 115 -6.08 -7.72 8.32
CA ASP A 115 -6.06 -9.18 8.50
C ASP A 115 -4.98 -9.62 9.50
N LEU A 116 -3.79 -9.03 9.39
CA LEU A 116 -2.69 -9.29 10.32
C LEU A 116 -3.08 -8.92 11.76
N ALA A 117 -3.74 -7.77 11.97
CA ALA A 117 -4.19 -7.35 13.30
C ALA A 117 -5.23 -8.33 13.88
N ASP A 118 -6.21 -8.74 13.07
CA ASP A 118 -7.32 -9.62 13.48
C ASP A 118 -6.85 -11.03 13.82
N ARG A 119 -5.78 -11.50 13.17
CA ARG A 119 -5.23 -12.84 13.35
C ARG A 119 -3.99 -12.87 14.24
N SER A 120 -3.56 -11.73 14.77
CA SER A 120 -2.46 -11.64 15.72
C SER A 120 -2.91 -12.02 17.13
N ALA A 121 -2.29 -13.05 17.71
CA ALA A 121 -2.66 -13.56 19.03
C ALA A 121 -2.60 -12.46 20.14
N PRO A 122 -3.59 -12.37 21.04
CA PRO A 122 -3.69 -11.30 22.06
C PRO A 122 -2.41 -11.02 22.85
N LEU A 123 -1.76 -12.05 23.39
CA LEU A 123 -0.58 -11.87 24.25
C LEU A 123 0.74 -11.84 23.47
N ALA A 124 0.93 -12.78 22.53
CA ALA A 124 2.18 -12.90 21.77
C ALA A 124 2.29 -11.87 20.63
N GLY A 125 1.18 -11.31 20.15
CA GLY A 125 1.11 -10.37 19.02
C GLY A 125 0.82 -8.94 19.43
N ALA A 126 1.03 -8.56 20.70
CA ALA A 126 0.70 -7.21 21.18
C ALA A 126 1.50 -6.11 20.46
N SER A 127 2.77 -6.34 20.16
CA SER A 127 3.60 -5.42 19.35
C SER A 127 3.09 -5.31 17.93
N VAL A 128 2.77 -6.44 17.28
CA VAL A 128 2.21 -6.47 15.92
C VAL A 128 0.92 -5.68 15.84
N ARG A 129 -0.05 -5.94 16.74
CA ARG A 129 -1.32 -5.18 16.77
C ARG A 129 -1.11 -3.70 17.02
N ARG A 130 -0.13 -3.32 17.83
CA ARG A 130 0.21 -1.91 18.07
C ARG A 130 0.69 -1.24 16.79
N ILE A 131 1.63 -1.87 16.07
CA ILE A 131 2.12 -1.32 14.79
C ILE A 131 0.99 -1.30 13.74
N CYS A 132 0.16 -2.34 13.66
CA CYS A 132 -1.04 -2.31 12.82
C CYS A 132 -1.95 -1.13 13.16
N GLY A 133 -2.16 -0.84 14.45
CA GLY A 133 -2.96 0.32 14.88
C GLY A 133 -2.40 1.63 14.36
N PHE A 134 -1.09 1.88 14.53
CA PHE A 134 -0.45 3.09 14.01
C PHE A 134 -0.53 3.17 12.48
N ALA A 135 -0.16 2.09 11.79
CA ALA A 135 -0.17 2.04 10.34
C ALA A 135 -1.55 2.36 9.77
N ARG A 136 -2.62 1.76 10.31
CA ARG A 136 -3.99 2.00 9.84
C ARG A 136 -4.50 3.41 10.12
N THR A 137 -4.09 4.02 11.23
CA THR A 137 -4.40 5.42 11.50
C THR A 137 -3.74 6.34 10.48
N ASP A 138 -2.46 6.13 10.18
CA ASP A 138 -1.73 6.93 9.18
C ASP A 138 -2.35 6.73 7.78
N ILE A 139 -2.62 5.47 7.40
CA ILE A 139 -3.23 5.14 6.11
C ILE A 139 -4.61 5.78 5.96
N ALA A 140 -5.44 5.77 7.00
CA ALA A 140 -6.75 6.40 6.95
C ALA A 140 -6.65 7.92 6.73
N ALA A 141 -5.72 8.59 7.41
CA ALA A 141 -5.47 10.02 7.23
C ALA A 141 -4.89 10.34 5.84
N ASP A 142 -3.98 9.51 5.34
CA ASP A 142 -3.41 9.64 4.00
C ASP A 142 -4.48 9.46 2.91
N LEU A 143 -5.36 8.47 3.07
CA LEU A 143 -6.50 8.24 2.16
C LEU A 143 -7.50 9.40 2.17
N GLU A 144 -7.78 9.98 3.33
CA GLU A 144 -8.65 11.17 3.43
C GLU A 144 -8.06 12.34 2.64
N ARG A 145 -6.78 12.69 2.87
CA ARG A 145 -6.11 13.75 2.10
C ARG A 145 -6.11 13.48 0.60
N ILE A 146 -5.83 12.23 0.19
CA ILE A 146 -5.84 11.86 -1.23
C ILE A 146 -7.23 12.05 -1.85
N ARG A 147 -8.30 11.72 -1.12
CA ARG A 147 -9.67 11.92 -1.60
C ARG A 147 -10.01 13.40 -1.73
N ASP A 148 -9.60 14.22 -0.78
CA ASP A 148 -9.79 15.67 -0.84
C ASP A 148 -9.15 16.26 -2.11
N LEU A 149 -7.96 15.80 -2.50
CA LEU A 149 -7.31 16.20 -3.76
C LEU A 149 -8.15 15.82 -4.99
N THR A 150 -8.78 14.65 -4.99
CA THR A 150 -9.62 14.20 -6.12
C THR A 150 -10.98 14.91 -6.18
N GLU A 151 -11.51 15.39 -5.05
CA GLU A 151 -12.80 16.07 -4.97
C GLU A 151 -12.68 17.59 -5.23
N ALA A 152 -11.58 18.21 -4.78
CA ALA A 152 -11.34 19.65 -4.94
C ALA A 152 -11.20 20.09 -6.42
N ASP A 153 -10.73 19.21 -7.29
CA ASP A 153 -10.60 19.45 -8.73
C ASP A 153 -11.94 19.43 -9.51
N GLY A 154 -13.08 19.22 -8.82
CA GLY A 154 -14.42 19.38 -9.40
C GLY A 154 -14.83 18.31 -10.43
N GLY A 155 -14.12 17.18 -10.46
CA GLY A 155 -14.24 16.12 -11.46
C GLY A 155 -12.85 15.62 -11.87
N PRO A 156 -12.76 14.55 -12.68
CA PRO A 156 -11.45 14.06 -13.15
C PRO A 156 -10.68 15.24 -13.77
N PRO A 157 -9.36 15.35 -13.50
CA PRO A 157 -8.59 16.55 -13.78
C PRO A 157 -8.84 17.02 -15.21
N ALA A 158 -9.26 18.28 -15.32
CA ALA A 158 -9.62 18.93 -16.57
C ALA A 158 -8.39 19.01 -17.49
N GLY A 159 -8.11 17.91 -18.17
CA GLY A 159 -6.88 17.72 -18.95
C GLY A 159 -6.66 16.30 -19.48
N SER A 160 -7.35 15.26 -18.98
CA SER A 160 -7.22 13.91 -19.55
C SER A 160 -8.58 13.33 -19.93
N ALA A 161 -8.85 13.28 -21.23
CA ALA A 161 -9.93 12.45 -21.76
C ALA A 161 -9.73 10.94 -21.43
N ASP A 162 -8.53 10.56 -20.96
CA ASP A 162 -8.13 9.19 -20.66
C ASP A 162 -8.14 8.78 -19.17
N ALA A 163 -8.28 9.70 -18.19
CA ALA A 163 -8.37 9.28 -16.78
C ALA A 163 -9.60 8.38 -16.49
N GLY A 164 -10.68 8.55 -17.27
CA GLY A 164 -11.83 7.64 -17.21
C GLY A 164 -11.45 6.20 -17.56
N SER A 165 -10.55 6.00 -18.53
CA SER A 165 -10.05 4.69 -18.95
C SER A 165 -9.28 3.97 -17.83
N ALA A 166 -8.57 4.72 -16.98
CA ALA A 166 -7.80 4.15 -15.88
C ALA A 166 -8.68 3.67 -14.71
N LEU A 167 -9.95 4.08 -14.65
CA LEU A 167 -10.91 3.71 -13.61
C LEU A 167 -12.02 2.76 -14.11
N GLU A 168 -12.07 2.46 -15.41
CA GLU A 168 -13.00 1.49 -15.97
C GLU A 168 -12.86 0.12 -15.29
N PRO A 169 -13.92 -0.68 -15.11
CA PRO A 169 -13.85 -1.99 -14.44
C PRO A 169 -12.82 -2.98 -15.03
N GLY A 170 -12.44 -2.78 -16.31
CA GLY A 170 -11.40 -3.57 -16.98
C GLY A 170 -9.96 -3.07 -16.80
N SER A 171 -9.77 -1.86 -16.25
CA SER A 171 -8.46 -1.29 -15.95
C SER A 171 -7.82 -1.93 -14.73
N VAL A 172 -6.51 -1.74 -14.55
CA VAL A 172 -5.79 -2.23 -13.37
C VAL A 172 -6.38 -1.64 -12.07
N LEU A 173 -6.66 -0.34 -12.02
CA LEU A 173 -7.20 0.31 -10.82
C LEU A 173 -8.67 -0.06 -10.57
N GLY A 174 -9.46 -0.19 -11.64
CA GLY A 174 -10.83 -0.71 -11.54
C GLY A 174 -10.87 -2.14 -10.98
N ARG A 175 -9.96 -3.01 -11.43
CA ARG A 175 -9.79 -4.36 -10.86
C ARG A 175 -9.36 -4.31 -9.40
N LEU A 176 -8.38 -3.48 -9.03
CA LEU A 176 -7.93 -3.34 -7.64
C LEU A 176 -9.04 -2.85 -6.71
N ARG A 177 -9.84 -1.88 -7.14
CA ARG A 177 -11.01 -1.40 -6.38
C ARG A 177 -12.12 -2.45 -6.26
N ALA A 178 -12.22 -3.36 -7.23
CA ALA A 178 -13.20 -4.44 -7.22
C ALA A 178 -12.77 -5.67 -6.41
N LEU A 179 -11.47 -5.80 -6.10
CA LEU A 179 -10.95 -6.91 -5.30
C LEU A 179 -11.45 -6.77 -3.86
N SER A 180 -12.11 -7.82 -3.37
CA SER A 180 -12.46 -7.90 -1.96
C SER A 180 -11.19 -8.10 -1.11
N ALA A 181 -11.31 -7.87 0.19
CA ALA A 181 -10.25 -8.22 1.13
C ALA A 181 -9.88 -9.71 1.05
N GLU A 182 -10.84 -10.59 0.75
CA GLU A 182 -10.58 -12.02 0.57
C GLU A 182 -9.82 -12.31 -0.73
N ASP A 183 -10.14 -11.60 -1.82
CA ASP A 183 -9.40 -11.75 -3.09
C ASP A 183 -7.96 -11.27 -2.95
N LEU A 184 -7.74 -10.14 -2.26
CA LEU A 184 -6.40 -9.63 -1.96
C LEU A 184 -5.60 -10.58 -1.07
N LEU A 185 -6.23 -11.17 -0.07
CA LEU A 185 -5.59 -12.18 0.77
C LEU A 185 -5.35 -13.50 0.04
N ALA A 186 -6.14 -13.84 -0.97
CA ALA A 186 -5.93 -15.04 -1.78
C ALA A 186 -4.71 -14.92 -2.72
N LEU A 187 -4.26 -13.70 -3.00
CA LEU A 187 -3.02 -13.44 -3.74
C LEU A 187 -1.76 -13.66 -2.90
N ILE A 188 -1.90 -13.81 -1.57
CA ILE A 188 -0.83 -13.83 -0.55
C ILE A 188 -0.64 -15.21 0.05
#